data_AF-A0A958SZN2-F1
#
_entry.id   AF-A0A958SZN2-F1
#
_cell.length_a   1.000
_cell.length_b   1.000
_cell.length_c   1.000
_cell.angle_alpha   90.00
_cell.angle_beta   90.00
_cell.angle_gamma   90.00
#
_symmetry.space_group_name_H-M   'P 1'
#
loop_
_entity.id
_entity.type
_entity.pdbx_description
1 polymer ?
#
loop_
_entity_poly.entity_id
_entity_poly.type
_entity_poly.pdbx_seq_one_letter_code
_entity_poly.pdbx_strand_id
1 'polypeptide(L)'
;MTEFIKRRAANAKNDILSGLTVALALVPEAVAFAFVAGVDPLVGLYAAFMIGFITSIFGGRPGMISGATGALAVVMVHLVAEGNAMGAAGENLGLYYLFATVILMGIIQMLAGVFKLGKFVRLIPHPVMMGFVNGLAIVIFLAQLKLFPKEYDANFWLMLALVGLTMLIMWGLPKIKKLSKLPEALIGILIVSAIVIFGNLEVATVGSFIREGGGEGLKGGLPTFQWDIFNKVPFTWETL
;
A
#
# COMPACT_ATOMS: atom_id res chain seq x y z
N MET A 1 -18.18 20.23 -25.16
CA MET A 1 -17.13 19.23 -24.82
C MET A 1 -15.84 19.88 -24.29
N THR A 2 -15.87 21.16 -23.89
CA THR A 2 -14.70 21.97 -23.49
C THR A 2 -14.87 22.55 -22.08
N GLU A 3 -15.36 21.75 -21.13
CA GLU A 3 -15.37 22.09 -19.69
C GLU A 3 -14.26 21.38 -18.89
N PHE A 4 -13.31 20.71 -19.55
CA PHE A 4 -12.24 19.95 -18.86
C PHE A 4 -11.22 20.82 -18.10
N ILE A 5 -11.24 22.14 -18.30
CA ILE A 5 -10.34 23.08 -17.61
C ILE A 5 -11.19 24.15 -16.93
N LYS A 6 -12.02 23.76 -15.95
CA LYS A 6 -12.49 24.73 -14.96
C LYS A 6 -11.32 25.06 -14.04
N ARG A 7 -10.76 26.25 -14.28
CA ARG A 7 -9.69 26.88 -13.52
C ARG A 7 -10.08 27.00 -12.03
N ARG A 8 -9.19 26.43 -11.19
CA ARG A 8 -8.65 26.93 -9.91
C ARG A 8 -8.98 26.06 -8.71
N ALA A 9 -7.89 25.68 -8.02
CA ALA A 9 -7.87 25.42 -6.59
C ALA A 9 -8.63 26.55 -5.89
N ALA A 10 -9.91 26.32 -5.59
CA ALA A 10 -10.73 27.28 -4.84
C ALA A 10 -10.13 27.52 -3.44
N ASN A 11 -9.26 26.61 -2.99
CA ASN A 11 -8.66 26.67 -1.67
C ASN A 11 -7.28 25.99 -1.64
N ALA A 12 -6.28 26.56 -2.35
CA ALA A 12 -4.93 26.00 -2.45
C ALA A 12 -4.29 25.66 -1.09
N LYS A 13 -4.54 26.47 -0.06
CA LYS A 13 -4.10 26.18 1.31
C LYS A 13 -4.67 24.86 1.83
N ASN A 14 -5.97 24.63 1.67
CA ASN A 14 -6.61 23.40 2.14
C ASN A 14 -6.22 22.20 1.28
N ASP A 15 -6.04 22.39 -0.03
CA ASP A 15 -5.62 21.32 -0.94
C ASP A 15 -4.18 20.87 -0.62
N ILE A 16 -3.27 21.80 -0.37
CA ILE A 16 -1.88 21.50 0.02
C ILE A 16 -1.84 20.85 1.41
N LEU A 17 -2.56 21.41 2.39
CA LEU A 17 -2.58 20.86 3.75
C LEU A 17 -3.20 19.46 3.79
N SER A 18 -4.31 19.24 3.09
CA SER A 18 -4.94 17.91 3.01
C SER A 18 -4.06 16.93 2.25
N GLY A 19 -3.48 17.33 1.11
CA GLY A 19 -2.54 16.50 0.35
C GLY A 19 -1.32 16.08 1.18
N LEU A 20 -0.71 17.00 1.92
CA LEU A 20 0.43 16.69 2.80
C LEU A 20 0.02 15.75 3.95
N THR A 21 -1.13 15.98 4.57
CA THR A 21 -1.63 15.15 5.67
C THR A 21 -1.87 13.72 5.20
N VAL A 22 -2.48 13.58 4.04
CA VAL A 22 -2.76 12.29 3.39
C VAL A 22 -1.46 11.62 2.97
N ALA A 23 -0.53 12.34 2.35
CA ALA A 23 0.76 11.78 1.94
C ALA A 23 1.51 11.17 3.13
N LEU A 24 1.55 11.87 4.27
CA LEU A 24 2.16 11.35 5.51
C LEU A 24 1.44 10.11 6.04
N ALA A 25 0.12 10.04 5.91
CA ALA A 25 -0.66 8.87 6.31
C ALA A 25 -0.48 7.66 5.36
N LEU A 26 -0.29 7.91 4.06
CA LEU A 26 -0.16 6.85 3.04
C LEU A 26 1.21 6.17 3.02
N VAL A 27 2.28 6.85 3.46
CA VAL A 27 3.64 6.24 3.48
C VAL A 27 3.67 4.93 4.28
N PRO A 28 3.25 4.87 5.56
CA PRO A 28 3.25 3.61 6.30
C PRO A 28 2.28 2.57 5.71
N GLU A 29 1.15 3.02 5.16
CA GLU A 29 0.16 2.15 4.52
C GLU A 29 0.74 1.44 3.28
N ALA A 30 1.38 2.19 2.38
CA ALA A 30 2.00 1.65 1.17
C ALA A 30 3.15 0.67 1.48
N VAL A 31 3.96 0.98 2.50
CA VAL A 31 5.03 0.10 2.99
C VAL A 31 4.45 -1.19 3.57
N ALA A 32 3.43 -1.10 4.42
CA ALA A 32 2.78 -2.26 5.01
C ALA A 32 2.15 -3.17 3.94
N PHE A 33 1.48 -2.61 2.93
CA PHE A 33 0.91 -3.39 1.85
C PHE A 33 1.94 -4.05 0.95
N ALA A 34 3.09 -3.42 0.71
CA ALA A 34 4.20 -4.06 0.00
C ALA A 34 4.71 -5.29 0.76
N PHE A 35 4.84 -5.21 2.09
CA PHE A 35 5.21 -6.37 2.92
C PHE A 35 4.16 -7.47 2.87
N VAL A 36 2.87 -7.13 2.90
CA VAL A 36 1.78 -8.12 2.73
C VAL A 36 1.90 -8.82 1.39
N ALA A 37 2.18 -8.08 0.30
CA ALA A 37 2.38 -8.61 -1.05
C ALA A 37 3.73 -9.33 -1.26
N GLY A 38 4.63 -9.31 -0.27
CA GLY A 38 5.95 -9.95 -0.39
C GLY A 38 6.88 -9.27 -1.40
N VAL A 39 6.73 -7.96 -1.62
CA VAL A 39 7.57 -7.15 -2.52
C VAL A 39 8.29 -6.05 -1.76
N ASP A 40 9.33 -5.49 -2.40
CA ASP A 40 10.09 -4.37 -1.83
C ASP A 40 9.17 -3.17 -1.54
N PRO A 41 9.26 -2.54 -0.34
CA PRO A 41 8.49 -1.35 0.02
C PRO A 41 8.53 -0.19 -0.97
N LEU A 42 9.65 -0.02 -1.69
CA LEU A 42 9.80 1.00 -2.71
C LEU A 42 8.80 0.80 -3.86
N VAL A 43 8.41 -0.44 -4.16
CA VAL A 43 7.38 -0.73 -5.17
C VAL A 43 6.04 -0.12 -4.76
N GLY A 44 5.64 -0.29 -3.49
CA GLY A 44 4.42 0.30 -2.94
C GLY A 44 4.46 1.82 -2.93
N LEU A 45 5.59 2.41 -2.52
CA LEU A 45 5.78 3.86 -2.48
C LEU A 45 5.78 4.49 -3.89
N TYR A 46 6.46 3.88 -4.86
CA TYR A 46 6.42 4.33 -6.25
C TYR A 46 5.02 4.19 -6.84
N ALA A 47 4.30 3.11 -6.55
CA ALA A 47 2.92 2.94 -7.01
C ALA A 47 2.00 4.04 -6.44
N ALA A 48 2.10 4.34 -5.14
CA ALA A 48 1.33 5.41 -4.50
C ALA A 48 1.63 6.79 -5.11
N PHE A 49 2.92 7.10 -5.33
CA PHE A 49 3.35 8.34 -5.96
C PHE A 49 2.86 8.47 -7.41
N MET A 50 3.13 7.46 -8.24
CA MET A 50 2.80 7.51 -9.68
C MET A 50 1.30 7.55 -9.93
N ILE A 51 0.52 6.73 -9.21
CA ILE A 51 -0.94 6.75 -9.33
C ILE A 51 -1.50 8.09 -8.85
N GLY A 52 -1.03 8.61 -7.71
CA GLY A 52 -1.46 9.92 -7.21
C GLY A 52 -1.15 11.05 -8.20
N PHE A 53 0.03 11.02 -8.83
CA PHE A 53 0.41 11.98 -9.87
C PHE A 53 -0.50 11.86 -11.11
N ILE A 54 -0.68 10.66 -11.65
CA ILE A 54 -1.51 10.42 -12.85
C ILE A 54 -2.96 10.82 -12.58
N THR A 55 -3.55 10.43 -11.45
CA THR A 55 -4.95 10.75 -11.13
C THR A 55 -5.16 12.21 -10.76
N SER A 56 -4.13 12.93 -10.31
CA SER A 56 -4.23 14.40 -10.13
C SER A 56 -4.44 15.14 -11.45
N ILE A 57 -3.94 14.60 -12.57
CA ILE A 57 -4.04 15.21 -13.91
C ILE A 57 -5.26 14.65 -14.66
N PHE A 58 -5.44 13.33 -14.66
CA PHE A 58 -6.41 12.63 -15.51
C PHE A 58 -7.64 12.11 -14.74
N GLY A 59 -7.68 12.27 -13.41
CA GLY A 59 -8.75 11.74 -12.56
C GLY A 59 -10.09 12.45 -12.79
N GLY A 60 -11.18 11.67 -12.76
CA GLY A 60 -12.54 12.18 -12.99
C GLY A 60 -13.21 12.85 -11.79
N ARG A 61 -12.67 12.71 -10.57
CA ARG A 61 -13.27 13.26 -9.34
C ARG A 61 -12.21 13.94 -8.46
N PRO A 62 -12.16 15.28 -8.45
CA PRO A 62 -11.23 16.03 -7.61
C PRO A 62 -11.38 15.68 -6.12
N GLY A 63 -10.26 15.63 -5.40
CA GLY A 63 -10.20 15.31 -3.97
C GLY A 63 -10.26 13.82 -3.63
N MET A 64 -10.40 12.93 -4.62
CA MET A 64 -10.23 11.49 -4.39
C MET A 64 -8.75 11.12 -4.41
N ILE A 65 -8.32 10.36 -3.41
CA ILE A 65 -6.96 9.84 -3.30
C ILE A 65 -6.93 8.50 -4.03
N SER A 66 -5.91 8.31 -4.86
CA SER A 66 -5.62 7.03 -5.50
C SER A 66 -4.17 6.69 -5.20
N GLY A 67 -3.94 5.47 -4.71
CA GLY A 67 -2.61 5.01 -4.31
C GLY A 67 -2.58 3.50 -4.13
N ALA A 68 -1.56 3.00 -3.42
CA ALA A 68 -1.47 1.59 -3.06
C ALA A 68 -2.56 1.25 -2.03
N THR A 69 -3.42 0.26 -2.33
CA THR A 69 -4.50 -0.18 -1.44
C THR A 69 -4.31 -1.65 -1.07
N GLY A 70 -4.78 -2.02 0.13
CA GLY A 70 -4.72 -3.41 0.60
C GLY A 70 -5.52 -4.36 -0.29
N ALA A 71 -6.61 -3.86 -0.89
CA ALA A 71 -7.43 -4.61 -1.85
C ALA A 71 -6.61 -5.16 -3.02
N LEU A 72 -5.73 -4.33 -3.60
CA LEU A 72 -4.84 -4.77 -4.67
C LEU A 72 -3.74 -5.67 -4.12
N ALA A 73 -3.09 -5.26 -3.01
CA ALA A 73 -1.97 -6.00 -2.43
C ALA A 73 -2.34 -7.45 -2.09
N VAL A 74 -3.51 -7.70 -1.51
CA VAL A 74 -3.98 -9.05 -1.14
C VAL A 74 -4.17 -9.95 -2.35
N VAL A 75 -4.65 -9.43 -3.48
CA VAL A 75 -4.78 -10.21 -4.72
C VAL A 75 -3.39 -10.52 -5.30
N MET A 76 -2.45 -9.59 -5.16
CA MET A 76 -1.09 -9.77 -5.69
C MET A 76 -0.23 -10.73 -4.87
N VAL A 77 -0.56 -11.03 -3.60
CA VAL A 77 0.21 -11.98 -2.76
C VAL A 77 0.39 -13.31 -3.46
N HIS A 78 -0.69 -13.87 -4.00
CA HIS A 78 -0.66 -15.17 -4.63
C HIS A 78 0.08 -15.12 -5.98
N LEU A 79 -0.19 -14.09 -6.78
CA LEU A 79 0.50 -13.84 -8.06
C LEU A 79 2.02 -13.75 -7.89
N VAL A 80 2.49 -12.98 -6.91
CA VAL A 80 3.92 -12.81 -6.65
C VAL A 80 4.53 -14.12 -6.17
N ALA A 81 3.85 -14.85 -5.28
CA ALA A 81 4.32 -16.13 -4.78
C ALA A 81 4.45 -17.17 -5.91
N GLU A 82 3.43 -17.29 -6.75
CA GLU A 82 3.41 -18.21 -7.89
C GLU A 82 4.44 -17.80 -8.96
N GLY A 83 4.51 -16.51 -9.28
CA GLY A 83 5.52 -15.98 -10.20
C GLY A 83 6.95 -16.24 -9.73
N ASN A 84 7.22 -16.12 -8.43
CA ASN A 84 8.53 -16.46 -7.87
C ASN A 84 8.81 -17.98 -7.92
N ALA A 85 7.78 -18.83 -7.81
CA ALA A 85 7.94 -20.28 -7.89
C ALA A 85 8.25 -20.78 -9.31
N MET A 86 7.86 -20.02 -10.34
CA MET A 86 8.18 -20.34 -11.75
C MET A 86 9.62 -19.97 -12.15
N GLY A 87 10.30 -19.12 -11.38
CA GLY A 87 11.67 -18.67 -11.64
C GLY A 87 12.72 -19.40 -10.81
N ALA A 88 14.00 -19.23 -11.15
CA ALA A 88 15.09 -19.63 -10.26
C ALA A 88 15.17 -18.69 -9.05
N ALA A 89 15.69 -19.22 -7.93
CA ALA A 89 15.87 -18.43 -6.70
C ALA A 89 16.74 -17.20 -6.97
N GLY A 90 16.23 -16.01 -6.61
CA GLY A 90 16.91 -14.72 -6.80
C GLY A 90 16.53 -13.96 -8.08
N GLU A 91 15.79 -14.56 -9.01
CA GLU A 91 15.33 -13.83 -10.21
C GLU A 91 14.14 -12.90 -9.95
N ASN A 92 13.43 -13.09 -8.84
CA ASN A 92 12.25 -12.30 -8.45
C ASN A 92 11.19 -12.21 -9.57
N LEU A 93 10.95 -13.30 -10.30
CA LEU A 93 9.99 -13.33 -11.42
C LEU A 93 8.60 -12.84 -11.00
N GLY A 94 8.18 -13.09 -9.75
CA GLY A 94 6.90 -12.62 -9.21
C GLY A 94 6.72 -11.10 -9.27
N LEU A 95 7.81 -10.34 -9.11
CA LEU A 95 7.76 -8.89 -9.26
C LEU A 95 7.51 -8.47 -10.72
N TYR A 96 8.13 -9.16 -11.68
CA TYR A 96 7.93 -8.89 -13.10
C TYR A 96 6.52 -9.26 -13.56
N TYR A 97 5.96 -10.39 -13.08
CA TYR A 97 4.56 -10.73 -13.29
C TYR A 97 3.62 -9.68 -12.70
N LEU A 98 3.89 -9.19 -11.48
CA LEU A 98 3.11 -8.11 -10.88
C LEU A 98 3.11 -6.87 -11.79
N PHE A 99 4.27 -6.45 -12.31
CA PHE A 99 4.35 -5.31 -13.22
C PHE A 99 3.57 -5.53 -14.52
N ALA A 100 3.72 -6.70 -15.15
CA ALA A 100 2.97 -7.06 -16.35
C ALA A 100 1.45 -7.05 -16.10
N THR A 101 0.99 -7.64 -15.00
CA THR A 101 -0.43 -7.66 -14.61
C THR A 101 -0.96 -6.26 -14.33
N VAL A 102 -0.20 -5.37 -13.69
CA VAL A 102 -0.61 -3.98 -13.45
C VAL A 102 -0.74 -3.19 -14.76
N ILE A 103 0.16 -3.40 -15.72
CA ILE A 103 0.06 -2.81 -17.06
C ILE A 103 -1.20 -3.31 -17.77
N LEU A 104 -1.43 -4.62 -17.77
CA LEU A 104 -2.62 -5.23 -18.36
C LEU A 104 -3.91 -4.73 -17.70
N MET A 105 -3.93 -4.64 -16.37
CA MET A 105 -5.02 -4.07 -15.59
C MET A 105 -5.31 -2.63 -16.03
N GLY A 106 -4.27 -1.80 -16.21
CA GLY A 106 -4.42 -0.43 -16.69
C GLY A 106 -5.03 -0.36 -18.09
N ILE A 107 -4.61 -1.24 -19.01
CA ILE A 107 -5.19 -1.35 -20.36
C ILE A 107 -6.67 -1.73 -20.28
N ILE A 108 -7.02 -2.74 -19.49
CA ILE A 108 -8.41 -3.18 -19.29
C ILE A 108 -9.26 -2.03 -18.70
N GLN A 109 -8.72 -1.29 -17.72
CA GLN A 109 -9.40 -0.14 -17.12
C GLN A 109 -9.63 0.99 -18.14
N MET A 110 -8.65 1.28 -19.00
CA MET A 110 -8.79 2.27 -20.08
C MET A 110 -9.88 1.84 -21.08
N LEU A 111 -9.87 0.57 -21.51
CA LEU A 111 -10.90 0.03 -22.41
C LEU A 111 -12.29 0.12 -21.77
N ALA A 112 -12.42 -0.26 -20.49
CA ALA A 112 -13.67 -0.13 -19.75
C ALA A 112 -14.16 1.32 -19.66
N GLY A 113 -13.23 2.28 -19.55
CA GLY A 113 -13.52 3.72 -19.63
C GLY A 113 -14.03 4.14 -21.00
N VAL A 114 -13.36 3.75 -22.08
CA VAL A 114 -13.73 4.06 -23.47
C VAL A 114 -15.12 3.50 -23.81
N PHE A 115 -15.39 2.24 -23.44
CA PHE A 115 -16.68 1.59 -23.66
C PHE A 115 -17.76 1.99 -22.64
N LYS A 116 -17.46 2.87 -21.69
CA LYS A 116 -18.38 3.35 -20.64
C LYS A 116 -19.00 2.21 -19.82
N LEU A 117 -18.20 1.18 -19.53
CA LEU A 117 -18.62 0.00 -18.78
C LEU A 117 -18.79 0.26 -17.28
N GLY A 118 -18.38 1.44 -16.78
CA GLY A 118 -18.55 1.81 -15.37
C GLY A 118 -20.00 1.77 -14.85
N LYS A 119 -20.99 1.85 -15.74
CA LYS A 119 -22.42 1.68 -15.36
C LYS A 119 -22.73 0.28 -14.82
N PHE A 120 -21.96 -0.74 -15.22
CA PHE A 120 -22.17 -2.13 -14.82
C PHE A 120 -21.65 -2.45 -13.42
N VAL A 121 -20.85 -1.56 -12.81
CA VAL A 121 -20.43 -1.70 -11.40
C VAL A 121 -21.64 -1.80 -10.47
N ARG A 122 -22.79 -1.21 -10.84
CA ARG A 122 -24.05 -1.30 -10.10
C ARG A 122 -24.67 -2.71 -10.09
N LEU A 123 -24.22 -3.61 -10.97
CA LEU A 123 -24.70 -4.99 -11.02
C LEU A 123 -23.95 -5.91 -10.04
N ILE A 124 -22.87 -5.44 -9.41
CA ILE A 124 -22.12 -6.23 -8.43
C ILE A 124 -23.01 -6.45 -7.20
N PRO A 125 -23.34 -7.71 -6.86
CA PRO A 125 -24.21 -7.99 -5.72
C PRO A 125 -23.57 -7.55 -4.41
N HIS A 126 -24.38 -6.99 -3.50
CA HIS A 126 -23.92 -6.62 -2.16
C HIS A 126 -23.24 -7.77 -1.39
N PRO A 127 -23.72 -9.04 -1.46
CA PRO A 127 -23.03 -10.16 -0.82
C PRO A 127 -21.58 -10.35 -1.30
N VAL A 128 -21.30 -10.09 -2.57
CA VAL A 128 -19.93 -10.22 -3.14
C VAL A 128 -19.03 -9.12 -2.59
N MET A 129 -19.51 -7.88 -2.52
CA MET A 129 -18.75 -6.77 -1.94
C MET A 129 -18.45 -7.02 -0.46
N MET A 130 -19.44 -7.48 0.32
CA MET A 130 -19.24 -7.79 1.75
C MET A 130 -18.29 -8.97 1.95
N GLY A 131 -18.41 -10.02 1.13
CA GLY A 131 -17.50 -11.16 1.17
C GLY A 131 -16.06 -10.73 0.87
N PHE A 132 -15.86 -9.91 -0.15
CA PHE A 132 -14.54 -9.37 -0.50
C PHE A 132 -13.94 -8.52 0.64
N VAL A 133 -14.69 -7.56 1.20
CA VAL A 133 -14.19 -6.69 2.27
C VAL A 133 -13.87 -7.47 3.54
N ASN A 134 -14.71 -8.44 3.92
CA ASN A 134 -14.44 -9.31 5.08
C ASN A 134 -13.23 -10.21 4.85
N GLY A 135 -13.11 -10.79 3.65
CA GLY A 135 -11.94 -11.59 3.26
C GLY A 135 -10.65 -10.77 3.32
N LEU A 136 -10.67 -9.55 2.77
CA LEU A 136 -9.57 -8.60 2.83
C LEU A 136 -9.13 -8.32 4.28
N ALA A 137 -10.10 -8.05 5.17
CA ALA A 137 -9.80 -7.79 6.59
C ALA A 137 -9.13 -9.00 7.27
N ILE A 138 -9.61 -10.22 7.01
CA ILE A 138 -9.04 -11.45 7.55
C ILE A 138 -7.61 -11.65 7.04
N VAL A 139 -7.36 -11.48 5.73
CA VAL A 139 -6.02 -11.65 5.16
C VAL A 139 -5.03 -10.64 5.74
N ILE A 140 -5.44 -9.37 5.86
CA ILE A 140 -4.59 -8.34 6.48
C ILE A 140 -4.28 -8.71 7.93
N PHE A 141 -5.29 -9.15 8.70
CA PHE A 141 -5.12 -9.58 10.09
C PHE A 141 -4.14 -10.76 10.22
N LEU A 142 -4.32 -11.81 9.41
CA LEU A 142 -3.44 -12.97 9.37
C LEU A 142 -2.01 -12.59 8.95
N ALA A 143 -1.84 -11.62 8.06
CA ALA A 143 -0.53 -11.12 7.69
C ALA A 143 0.17 -10.41 8.86
N GLN A 144 -0.56 -9.71 9.73
CA GLN A 144 0.03 -9.07 10.91
C GLN A 144 0.55 -10.10 11.92
N LEU A 145 -0.13 -11.25 12.07
CA LEU A 145 0.32 -12.30 13.00
C LEU A 145 1.71 -12.83 12.68
N LYS A 146 2.14 -12.78 11.40
CA LYS A 146 3.48 -13.20 10.97
C LYS A 146 4.60 -12.26 11.44
N LEU A 147 4.26 -11.06 11.87
CA LEU A 147 5.22 -10.05 12.36
C LEU A 147 5.51 -10.19 13.86
N PHE A 148 4.75 -11.01 14.58
CA PHE A 148 5.03 -11.29 15.99
C PHE A 148 6.22 -12.24 16.13
N PRO A 149 7.08 -12.04 17.15
CA PRO A 149 8.12 -13.02 17.50
C PRO A 149 7.51 -14.41 17.70
N LYS A 150 8.19 -15.45 17.19
CA LYS A 150 7.72 -16.84 17.32
C LYS A 150 7.93 -17.41 18.73
N GLU A 151 8.92 -16.87 19.45
CA GLU A 151 9.23 -17.26 20.81
C GLU A 151 8.46 -16.35 21.78
N TYR A 152 7.87 -16.93 22.82
CA TYR A 152 7.11 -16.20 23.85
C TYR A 152 8.03 -15.58 24.91
N ASP A 153 9.04 -14.85 24.46
CA ASP A 153 10.07 -14.22 25.28
C ASP A 153 9.72 -12.77 25.65
N ALA A 154 10.68 -12.04 26.20
CA ALA A 154 10.51 -10.62 26.54
C ALA A 154 10.16 -9.76 25.30
N ASN A 155 10.67 -10.10 24.12
CA ASN A 155 10.40 -9.38 22.87
C ASN A 155 8.96 -9.57 22.41
N PHE A 156 8.38 -10.76 22.59
CA PHE A 156 6.96 -11.00 22.33
C PHE A 156 6.06 -10.12 23.19
N TRP A 157 6.31 -10.08 24.51
CA TRP A 157 5.52 -9.25 25.42
C TRP A 157 5.71 -7.76 25.16
N LEU A 158 6.92 -7.34 24.81
CA LEU A 158 7.21 -5.96 24.42
C LEU A 158 6.46 -5.58 23.15
N MET A 159 6.49 -6.42 22.12
CA MET A 159 5.73 -6.22 20.88
C MET A 159 4.23 -6.09 21.17
N LEU A 160 3.68 -6.99 21.99
CA LEU A 160 2.27 -6.95 22.38
C LEU A 160 1.92 -5.65 23.12
N ALA A 161 2.79 -5.18 24.01
CA ALA A 161 2.61 -3.92 24.73
C ALA A 161 2.63 -2.71 23.78
N LEU A 162 3.56 -2.66 22.82
CA LEU A 162 3.65 -1.58 21.83
C LEU A 162 2.44 -1.58 20.87
N VAL A 163 2.00 -2.76 20.43
CA VAL A 163 0.76 -2.90 19.63
C VAL A 163 -0.45 -2.44 20.43
N GLY A 164 -0.58 -2.89 21.68
CA GLY A 164 -1.66 -2.49 22.58
C GLY A 164 -1.67 -0.97 22.83
N LEU A 165 -0.51 -0.37 23.03
CA LEU A 165 -0.35 1.08 23.14
C LEU A 165 -0.81 1.79 21.87
N THR A 166 -0.40 1.30 20.70
CA THR A 166 -0.82 1.86 19.40
C THR A 166 -2.34 1.81 19.24
N MET A 167 -2.95 0.66 19.54
CA MET A 167 -4.41 0.50 19.51
C MET A 167 -5.12 1.43 20.49
N LEU A 168 -4.57 1.60 21.69
CA LEU A 168 -5.10 2.52 22.70
C LEU A 168 -5.03 3.98 22.22
N ILE A 169 -3.95 4.38 21.56
CA ILE A 169 -3.83 5.72 20.95
C ILE A 169 -4.87 5.89 19.85
N MET A 170 -4.97 4.93 18.92
CA MET A 170 -5.93 4.99 17.81
C MET A 170 -7.38 5.06 18.29
N TRP A 171 -7.73 4.35 19.36
CA TRP A 171 -9.09 4.36 19.92
C TRP A 171 -9.37 5.55 20.84
N GLY A 172 -8.38 5.97 21.64
CA GLY A 172 -8.53 6.99 22.68
C GLY A 172 -8.36 8.42 22.17
N LEU A 173 -7.42 8.66 21.26
CA LEU A 173 -7.06 9.99 20.78
C LEU A 173 -8.20 10.70 20.02
N PRO A 174 -8.97 10.04 19.14
CA PRO A 174 -10.08 10.68 18.44
C PRO A 174 -11.19 11.19 19.38
N LYS A 175 -11.29 10.61 20.59
CA LYS A 175 -12.28 11.04 21.60
C LYS A 175 -11.92 12.37 22.26
N ILE A 176 -10.69 12.86 22.09
CA ILE A 176 -10.22 14.12 22.65
C ILE A 176 -10.44 15.23 21.61
N LYS A 177 -11.44 16.09 21.84
CA LYS A 177 -11.87 17.16 20.90
C LYS A 177 -10.75 18.10 20.41
N LYS A 178 -9.67 18.27 21.17
CA LYS A 178 -8.52 19.11 20.78
C LYS A 178 -7.57 18.42 19.79
N LEU A 179 -7.51 17.09 19.82
CA LEU A 179 -6.57 16.28 19.05
C LEU A 179 -7.22 15.58 17.85
N SER A 180 -8.55 15.60 17.75
CA SER A 180 -9.33 14.98 16.66
C SER A 180 -9.08 15.53 15.25
N LYS A 181 -8.24 16.57 15.11
CA LYS A 181 -7.85 17.14 13.80
C LYS A 181 -6.58 16.52 13.23
N LEU A 182 -5.83 15.81 14.06
CA LEU A 182 -4.57 15.19 13.66
C LEU A 182 -4.81 13.70 13.36
N PRO A 183 -4.16 13.12 12.34
CA PRO A 183 -4.28 11.70 12.06
C PRO A 183 -3.75 10.86 13.23
N GLU A 184 -4.64 10.10 13.87
CA GLU A 184 -4.32 9.26 15.02
C GLU A 184 -3.27 8.19 14.70
N ALA A 185 -3.28 7.66 13.47
CA ALA A 185 -2.28 6.70 13.00
C ALA A 185 -0.87 7.32 12.97
N LEU A 186 -0.74 8.57 12.49
CA LEU A 186 0.54 9.28 12.46
C LEU A 186 1.05 9.54 13.87
N ILE A 187 0.17 9.97 14.78
CA ILE A 187 0.54 10.21 16.18
C ILE A 187 0.96 8.90 16.86
N GLY A 188 0.24 7.80 16.62
CA GLY A 188 0.62 6.48 17.12
C GLY A 188 2.02 6.07 16.67
N ILE A 189 2.32 6.20 15.38
CA ILE A 189 3.65 5.90 14.82
C ILE A 189 4.72 6.77 15.47
N LEU A 190 4.51 8.08 15.59
CA LEU A 190 5.49 9.00 16.16
C LEU A 190 5.77 8.71 17.64
N ILE A 191 4.73 8.48 18.44
CA ILE A 191 4.87 8.20 19.88
C ILE A 191 5.59 6.87 20.10
N VAL A 192 5.16 5.81 19.41
CA VAL A 192 5.76 4.47 19.56
C VAL A 192 7.21 4.48 19.07
N SER A 193 7.48 5.15 17.94
CA SER A 193 8.84 5.30 17.43
C SER A 193 9.73 6.09 18.40
N ALA A 194 9.22 7.16 19.01
CA ALA A 194 9.96 7.91 20.04
C ALA A 194 10.27 7.03 21.26
N ILE A 195 9.30 6.25 21.76
CA ILE A 195 9.51 5.33 22.88
C ILE A 195 10.58 4.30 22.57
N VAL A 196 10.52 3.69 21.38
CA VAL A 196 11.49 2.67 20.94
C VAL A 196 12.90 3.27 20.80
N ILE A 197 13.03 4.43 20.16
CA ILE A 197 14.32 5.07 19.90
C ILE A 197 14.95 5.58 21.20
N PHE A 198 14.21 6.32 22.03
CA PHE A 198 14.75 6.88 23.27
C PHE A 198 14.89 5.83 24.39
N GLY A 199 14.05 4.80 24.38
CA GLY A 199 14.15 3.66 25.30
C GLY A 199 15.22 2.64 24.90
N ASN A 200 15.88 2.83 23.75
CA ASN A 200 16.84 1.89 23.15
C ASN A 200 16.32 0.44 23.16
N LEU A 201 15.05 0.27 22.79
CA LEU A 201 14.35 -1.01 22.81
C LEU A 201 14.70 -1.80 21.54
N GLU A 202 15.21 -3.01 21.71
CA GLU A 202 15.51 -3.92 20.59
C GLU A 202 14.23 -4.55 20.07
N VAL A 203 13.61 -3.90 19.09
CA VAL A 203 12.40 -4.40 18.42
C VAL A 203 12.59 -4.40 16.91
N ALA A 204 11.84 -5.27 16.22
CA ALA A 204 11.80 -5.27 14.77
C ALA A 204 11.27 -3.93 14.26
N THR A 205 12.05 -3.26 13.42
CA THR A 205 11.69 -2.00 12.76
C THR A 205 11.53 -2.24 11.25
N VAL A 206 10.87 -1.32 10.55
CA VAL A 206 10.82 -1.34 9.08
C VAL A 206 12.24 -1.41 8.49
N GLY A 207 13.20 -0.71 9.10
CA GLY A 207 14.60 -0.73 8.67
C GLY A 207 15.30 -2.08 8.89
N SER A 208 15.08 -2.72 10.03
CA SER A 208 15.66 -4.05 10.29
C SER A 208 15.03 -5.11 9.39
N PHE A 209 13.71 -5.03 9.16
CA PHE A 209 13.00 -5.95 8.27
C PHE A 209 13.50 -5.86 6.82
N ILE A 210 13.81 -4.67 6.32
CA ILE A 210 14.41 -4.49 5.00
C ILE A 210 15.82 -5.11 4.95
N ARG A 211 16.62 -4.92 6.00
CA ARG A 211 17.98 -5.49 6.08
C ARG A 211 17.97 -7.02 6.15
N GLU A 212 17.06 -7.60 6.92
CA GLU A 212 16.85 -9.04 6.99
C GLU A 212 16.39 -9.63 5.65
N GLY A 213 15.60 -8.86 4.88
CA GLY A 213 15.23 -9.19 3.51
C GLY A 213 16.33 -8.98 2.46
N GLY A 214 17.56 -8.60 2.86
CA GLY A 214 18.71 -8.40 1.97
C GLY A 214 18.85 -6.99 1.38
N GLY A 215 18.07 -6.01 1.84
CA GLY A 215 18.13 -4.62 1.37
C GLY A 215 18.99 -3.69 2.25
N GLU A 216 19.59 -2.66 1.68
CA GLU A 216 20.39 -1.68 2.46
C GLU A 216 19.55 -0.60 3.17
N GLY A 217 18.24 -0.56 2.93
CA GLY A 217 17.29 0.44 3.45
C GLY A 217 16.42 1.04 2.35
N LEU A 218 15.62 2.06 2.69
CA LEU A 218 14.78 2.81 1.73
C LEU A 218 15.60 3.86 0.96
N LYS A 219 16.56 3.43 0.13
CA LYS A 219 17.23 4.33 -0.82
C LYS A 219 16.42 4.41 -2.11
N GLY A 220 15.41 5.28 -2.13
CA GLY A 220 14.62 5.56 -3.32
C GLY A 220 15.36 6.50 -4.29
N GLY A 221 15.17 6.28 -5.58
CA GLY A 221 15.58 7.18 -6.68
C GLY A 221 14.37 7.63 -7.49
N LEU A 222 14.60 8.26 -8.64
CA LEU A 222 13.53 8.44 -9.61
C LEU A 222 13.18 7.09 -10.27
N PRO A 223 11.90 6.84 -10.61
CA PRO A 223 11.52 5.63 -11.32
C PRO A 223 12.30 5.52 -12.64
N THR A 224 13.01 4.41 -12.82
CA THR A 224 13.68 4.07 -14.08
C THR A 224 12.81 3.12 -14.88
N PHE A 225 12.87 3.21 -16.20
CA PHE A 225 12.17 2.25 -17.06
C PHE A 225 12.79 0.86 -16.91
N GLN A 226 11.95 -0.12 -16.57
CA GLN A 226 12.33 -1.53 -16.40
C GLN A 226 12.02 -2.29 -17.69
N TRP A 227 12.99 -2.30 -18.62
CA TRP A 227 12.84 -3.03 -19.89
C TRP A 227 12.89 -4.55 -19.71
N ASP A 228 13.46 -5.03 -18.60
CA ASP A 228 13.62 -6.44 -18.29
C ASP A 228 12.29 -7.19 -18.15
N ILE A 229 11.18 -6.48 -17.93
CA ILE A 229 9.82 -7.06 -17.92
C ILE A 229 9.56 -7.84 -19.21
N PHE A 230 9.94 -7.29 -20.37
CA PHE A 230 9.66 -7.91 -21.67
C PHE A 230 10.58 -9.10 -21.99
N ASN A 231 11.68 -9.26 -21.24
CA ASN A 231 12.62 -10.36 -21.40
C ASN A 231 12.38 -11.47 -20.36
N LYS A 232 11.96 -11.10 -19.15
CA LYS A 232 11.79 -12.00 -18.00
C LYS A 232 10.42 -12.65 -17.93
N VAL A 233 9.37 -12.00 -18.46
CA VAL A 233 8.04 -12.60 -18.57
C VAL A 233 7.91 -13.22 -19.97
N PRO A 234 7.94 -14.55 -20.11
CA PRO A 234 7.75 -15.18 -21.41
C PRO A 234 6.32 -14.90 -21.89
N PHE A 235 6.13 -14.61 -23.17
CA PHE A 235 4.80 -14.40 -23.77
C PHE A 235 4.27 -15.73 -24.35
N THR A 236 3.79 -16.60 -23.47
CA THR A 236 3.21 -17.92 -23.81
C THR A 236 1.73 -17.98 -23.45
N TRP A 237 0.99 -18.97 -23.93
CA TRP A 237 -0.43 -19.17 -23.55
C TRP A 237 -0.64 -19.52 -22.07
N GLU A 238 0.43 -19.92 -21.36
CA GLU A 238 0.37 -20.16 -19.92
C GLU A 238 0.51 -18.87 -19.09
N THR A 239 0.99 -17.79 -19.73
CA THR A 239 1.31 -16.51 -19.08
C THR A 239 0.41 -15.36 -19.54
N LEU A 240 -0.28 -15.51 -20.68
CA LEU A 240 -1.30 -14.62 -21.24
C LEU A 240 -2.71 -15.09 -20.86
#